data_AF-A0A382U4A8-F1
#
_entry.id   AF-A0A382U4A8-F1
#
_cell.length_a   1.000
_cell.length_b   1.000
_cell.length_c   1.000
_cell.angle_alpha   90.00
_cell.angle_beta   90.00
_cell.angle_gamma   90.00
#
_symmetry.space_group_name_H-M   'P 1'
#
loop_
_entity.id
_entity.type
_entity.pdbx_description
1 polymer ?
#
loop_
_entity_poly.entity_id
_entity_poly.type
_entity_poly.pdbx_seq_one_letter_code
_entity_poly.pdbx_strand_id
1 'polypeptide(L)'
;IDRDVLENQLNYKPKFTIIIPSNKENLRYIEPLFTSIKKQVYNNYEIIILQSDNNLKNLIVNNLDHTNNNKTITNITFISKINDIQKNIHGDFVCVLEPGSKLDNSALFKTCEFLNKNIDSEIIYTDNDRSDNDGNRSNPFFKPDWSPYLFFSMNYLSPLCFIRKEIFNKLSLNEISSSALHYEIILKAIEISKKIKHVSLPLCSVLQKSFSNNFLEKKNILSSYFKRKKINATVGSNTEHDIFNIKFNFENNPLVSIIIPSKNNKKILKRCIESIQKHTSYKNFEIIIVDNDSTE
;
A
#
# COMPACT_ATOMS: atom_id res chain seq x y z
N ILE A 1 -15.01 21.13 -15.38
CA ILE A 1 -14.07 20.90 -16.51
C ILE A 1 -14.53 19.63 -17.19
N ASP A 2 -14.69 19.67 -18.51
CA ASP A 2 -15.21 18.54 -19.27
C ASP A 2 -14.22 17.36 -19.26
N ARG A 3 -14.74 16.15 -19.11
CA ARG A 3 -13.99 14.91 -18.96
C ARG A 3 -13.05 14.67 -20.16
N ASP A 4 -13.59 14.87 -21.35
CA ASP A 4 -12.88 14.61 -22.60
C ASP A 4 -11.70 15.59 -22.78
N VAL A 5 -11.82 16.81 -22.26
CA VAL A 5 -10.74 17.81 -22.29
C VAL A 5 -9.55 17.37 -21.44
N LEU A 6 -9.80 16.82 -20.25
CA LEU A 6 -8.74 16.35 -19.34
C LEU A 6 -8.05 15.10 -19.87
N GLU A 7 -8.80 14.13 -20.39
CA GLU A 7 -8.23 12.90 -20.94
C GLU A 7 -7.45 13.15 -22.23
N ASN A 8 -7.86 14.11 -23.07
CA ASN A 8 -7.15 14.42 -24.33
C ASN A 8 -5.76 15.06 -24.13
N GLN A 9 -5.43 15.52 -22.93
CA GLN A 9 -4.10 16.04 -22.59
C GLN A 9 -3.10 14.92 -22.23
N LEU A 10 -3.55 13.67 -22.07
CA LEU A 10 -2.73 12.55 -21.64
C LEU A 10 -2.23 11.74 -22.83
N ASN A 11 -0.91 11.60 -22.95
CA ASN A 11 -0.27 10.79 -24.00
C ASN A 11 -0.37 9.28 -23.68
N TYR A 12 -0.22 8.93 -22.41
CA TYR A 12 -0.35 7.58 -21.90
C TYR A 12 -1.65 7.43 -21.11
N LYS A 13 -2.50 6.47 -21.50
CA LYS A 13 -3.82 6.23 -20.91
C LYS A 13 -3.96 4.76 -20.47
N PRO A 14 -3.29 4.35 -19.38
CA PRO A 14 -3.31 2.96 -18.91
C PRO A 14 -4.72 2.51 -18.55
N LYS A 15 -5.05 1.26 -18.82
CA LYS A 15 -6.24 0.64 -18.24
C LYS A 15 -5.93 0.16 -16.82
N PHE A 16 -6.80 0.45 -15.86
CA PHE A 16 -6.67 -0.04 -14.49
C PHE A 16 -7.54 -1.29 -14.25
N THR A 17 -6.99 -2.34 -13.65
CA THR A 17 -7.75 -3.47 -13.12
C THR A 17 -7.91 -3.33 -11.61
N ILE A 18 -9.14 -3.20 -11.14
CA ILE A 18 -9.46 -3.04 -9.72
C ILE A 18 -10.00 -4.35 -9.18
N ILE A 19 -9.25 -4.99 -8.27
CA ILE A 19 -9.65 -6.22 -7.61
C ILE A 19 -10.34 -5.88 -6.28
N ILE A 20 -11.55 -6.41 -6.06
CA ILE A 20 -12.33 -6.18 -4.85
C ILE A 20 -12.61 -7.53 -4.18
N PRO A 21 -11.99 -7.87 -3.03
CA PRO A 21 -12.34 -9.06 -2.26
C PRO A 21 -13.68 -8.87 -1.57
N SER A 22 -14.57 -9.84 -1.71
CA SER A 22 -15.94 -9.79 -1.17
C SER A 22 -16.24 -11.03 -0.33
N ASN A 23 -16.85 -10.83 0.84
CA ASN A 23 -17.35 -11.88 1.72
C ASN A 23 -18.63 -11.41 2.45
N LYS A 24 -19.21 -12.27 3.30
CA LYS A 24 -20.44 -11.94 4.04
C LYS A 24 -20.27 -10.76 4.98
N GLU A 25 -19.10 -10.64 5.62
CA GLU A 25 -18.83 -9.63 6.65
C GLU A 25 -18.66 -8.23 6.06
N ASN A 26 -18.15 -8.13 4.83
CA ASN A 26 -17.80 -6.87 4.20
C ASN A 26 -18.80 -6.40 3.13
N LEU A 27 -19.86 -7.18 2.87
CA LEU A 27 -20.85 -6.93 1.81
C LEU A 27 -21.44 -5.51 1.86
N ARG A 28 -21.74 -5.00 3.06
CA ARG A 28 -22.31 -3.65 3.25
C ARG A 28 -21.40 -2.51 2.79
N TYR A 29 -20.10 -2.75 2.68
CA TYR A 29 -19.12 -1.73 2.28
C TYR A 29 -18.80 -1.78 0.77
N ILE A 30 -19.34 -2.75 0.05
CA ILE A 30 -19.07 -2.93 -1.38
C ILE A 30 -19.75 -1.84 -2.20
N GLU A 31 -21.04 -1.57 -1.96
CA GLU A 31 -21.79 -0.57 -2.73
C GLU A 31 -21.19 0.85 -2.62
N PRO A 32 -20.80 1.36 -1.43
CA PRO A 32 -20.09 2.65 -1.34
C PRO A 32 -18.77 2.69 -2.12
N LEU A 33 -17.98 1.61 -2.07
CA LEU A 33 -16.74 1.49 -2.83
C LEU A 33 -17.03 1.54 -4.34
N PHE A 34 -17.98 0.74 -4.83
CA PHE A 34 -18.41 0.76 -6.23
C PHE A 34 -18.89 2.13 -6.68
N THR A 35 -19.67 2.81 -5.84
CA THR A 35 -20.14 4.18 -6.12
C THR A 35 -18.97 5.14 -6.27
N SER A 36 -17.92 5.02 -5.45
CA SER A 36 -16.71 5.86 -5.59
C SER A 36 -15.90 5.57 -6.86
N ILE A 37 -15.89 4.31 -7.31
CA ILE A 37 -15.26 3.91 -8.58
C ILE A 37 -16.07 4.43 -9.78
N LYS A 38 -17.40 4.32 -9.77
CA LYS A 38 -18.27 4.85 -10.83
C LYS A 38 -18.17 6.38 -10.97
N LYS A 39 -17.83 7.09 -9.89
CA LYS A 39 -17.66 8.55 -9.87
C LYS A 39 -16.28 9.01 -10.35
N GLN A 40 -15.38 8.09 -10.73
CA GLN A 40 -14.06 8.46 -11.25
C GLN A 40 -14.17 9.27 -12.54
N VAL A 41 -13.41 10.36 -12.63
CA VAL A 41 -13.30 11.15 -13.86
C VAL A 41 -12.69 10.31 -14.99
N TYR A 42 -11.74 9.43 -14.67
CA TYR A 42 -11.10 8.52 -15.63
C TYR A 42 -11.84 7.18 -15.71
N ASN A 43 -12.25 6.73 -16.91
CA ASN A 43 -13.11 5.54 -17.11
C ASN A 43 -12.40 4.32 -17.71
N ASN A 44 -11.11 4.42 -18.04
CA ASN A 44 -10.40 3.27 -18.59
C ASN A 44 -10.00 2.31 -17.46
N TYR A 45 -10.99 1.59 -16.93
CA TYR A 45 -10.81 0.59 -15.89
C TYR A 45 -11.76 -0.59 -16.07
N GLU A 46 -11.41 -1.68 -15.41
CA GLU A 46 -12.25 -2.86 -15.21
C GLU A 46 -12.21 -3.28 -13.74
N ILE A 47 -13.18 -4.08 -13.34
CA ILE A 47 -13.34 -4.51 -11.96
C ILE A 47 -13.39 -6.04 -11.92
N ILE A 48 -12.60 -6.64 -11.05
CA ILE A 48 -12.65 -8.05 -10.73
C ILE A 48 -13.16 -8.19 -9.30
N ILE A 49 -14.30 -8.85 -9.11
CA ILE A 49 -14.82 -9.17 -7.79
C ILE A 49 -14.41 -10.60 -7.45
N LEU A 50 -13.61 -10.75 -6.40
CA LEU A 50 -13.25 -12.06 -5.85
C LEU A 50 -14.31 -12.46 -4.83
N GLN A 51 -15.18 -13.41 -5.22
CA GLN A 51 -16.31 -13.89 -4.43
C GLN A 51 -16.56 -15.38 -4.72
N SER A 52 -16.58 -16.22 -3.68
CA SER A 52 -16.86 -17.65 -3.79
C SER A 52 -18.34 -18.03 -3.57
N ASP A 53 -19.15 -17.16 -2.97
CA ASP A 53 -20.57 -17.41 -2.67
C ASP A 53 -21.49 -16.87 -3.77
N ASN A 54 -22.21 -17.78 -4.45
CA ASN A 54 -23.15 -17.43 -5.54
C ASN A 54 -24.32 -16.56 -5.06
N ASN A 55 -24.78 -16.71 -3.82
CA ASN A 55 -25.85 -15.88 -3.30
C ASN A 55 -25.38 -14.44 -3.11
N LEU A 56 -24.15 -14.26 -2.63
CA LEU A 56 -23.52 -12.93 -2.53
C LEU A 56 -23.31 -12.30 -3.89
N LYS A 57 -22.90 -13.08 -4.90
CA LYS A 57 -22.80 -12.60 -6.29
C LYS A 57 -24.13 -12.02 -6.77
N ASN A 58 -25.24 -12.75 -6.60
CA ASN A 58 -26.56 -12.28 -7.04
C ASN A 58 -27.00 -11.03 -6.29
N LEU A 59 -26.74 -10.94 -4.98
CA LEU A 59 -27.02 -9.73 -4.19
C LEU A 59 -26.23 -8.51 -4.69
N ILE A 60 -24.94 -8.68 -5.00
CA ILE A 60 -24.10 -7.61 -5.55
C ILE A 60 -24.64 -7.17 -6.91
N VAL A 61 -24.96 -8.11 -7.80
CA VAL A 61 -25.51 -7.80 -9.13
C VAL A 61 -26.82 -7.02 -9.00
N ASN A 62 -27.77 -7.51 -8.20
CA ASN A 62 -29.07 -6.85 -8.01
C ASN A 62 -28.92 -5.42 -7.45
N ASN A 63 -28.07 -5.24 -6.43
CA ASN A 63 -27.81 -3.91 -5.86
C ASN A 63 -27.17 -2.95 -6.87
N LEU A 64 -26.33 -3.47 -7.77
CA LEU A 64 -25.71 -2.66 -8.83
C LEU A 64 -26.70 -2.33 -9.95
N ASP A 65 -27.63 -3.22 -10.29
CA ASP A 65 -28.67 -3.04 -11.31
C ASP A 65 -29.71 -1.98 -10.91
N HIS A 66 -30.12 -1.93 -9.64
CA HIS A 66 -31.07 -0.92 -9.14
C HIS A 66 -30.54 0.51 -9.23
N THR A 67 -29.24 0.71 -9.46
CA THR A 67 -28.63 2.03 -9.72
C THR A 67 -28.74 2.47 -11.19
N ASN A 68 -29.91 2.28 -11.81
CA ASN A 68 -30.49 2.95 -13.00
C ASN A 68 -29.61 3.41 -14.19
N ASN A 69 -28.41 2.85 -14.39
CA ASN A 69 -27.58 3.10 -15.56
C ASN A 69 -26.97 1.79 -16.07
N ASN A 70 -27.75 1.08 -16.89
CA ASN A 70 -27.49 -0.22 -17.54
C ASN A 70 -26.21 -0.29 -18.40
N LYS A 71 -25.39 0.77 -18.49
CA LYS A 71 -24.13 0.77 -19.26
C LYS A 71 -22.89 0.39 -18.45
N THR A 72 -22.98 0.24 -17.13
CA THR A 72 -21.79 0.13 -16.24
C THR A 72 -21.41 -1.29 -15.81
N ILE A 73 -22.24 -2.29 -16.09
CA ILE A 73 -22.01 -3.69 -15.65
C ILE A 73 -21.09 -4.45 -16.61
N THR A 74 -20.83 -3.93 -17.80
CA THR A 74 -20.03 -4.61 -18.84
C THR A 74 -18.57 -4.83 -18.46
N ASN A 75 -18.05 -4.14 -17.44
CA ASN A 75 -16.64 -4.21 -17.05
C ASN A 75 -16.40 -4.91 -15.70
N ILE A 76 -17.37 -5.69 -15.21
CA ILE A 76 -17.26 -6.44 -13.95
C ILE A 76 -17.12 -7.93 -14.24
N THR A 77 -16.01 -8.52 -13.79
CA THR A 77 -15.77 -9.96 -13.84
C THR A 77 -15.83 -10.56 -12.44
N PHE A 78 -16.65 -11.58 -12.24
CA PHE A 78 -16.72 -12.31 -10.97
C PHE A 78 -15.84 -13.56 -11.05
N ILE A 79 -14.95 -13.73 -10.07
CA ILE A 79 -14.09 -14.91 -9.94
C ILE A 79 -14.22 -15.50 -8.54
N SER A 80 -14.13 -16.82 -8.42
CA SER A 80 -14.24 -17.51 -7.13
C SER A 80 -12.89 -17.96 -6.56
N LYS A 81 -11.84 -17.99 -7.38
CA LYS A 81 -10.50 -18.46 -6.99
C LYS A 81 -9.45 -17.38 -7.24
N ILE A 82 -8.57 -17.17 -6.26
CA ILE A 82 -7.46 -16.20 -6.35
C ILE A 82 -6.56 -16.50 -7.54
N ASN A 83 -6.29 -17.78 -7.84
CA ASN A 83 -5.42 -18.18 -8.95
C ASN A 83 -5.96 -17.82 -10.34
N ASP A 84 -7.25 -17.51 -10.46
CA ASP A 84 -7.84 -17.09 -11.72
C ASP A 84 -7.74 -15.57 -11.93
N ILE A 85 -7.29 -14.79 -10.93
CA ILE A 85 -7.07 -13.34 -11.06
C ILE A 85 -6.18 -13.02 -12.26
N GLN A 86 -5.01 -13.65 -12.36
CA GLN A 86 -4.01 -13.37 -13.41
C GLN A 86 -4.55 -13.60 -14.83
N LYS A 87 -5.48 -14.54 -15.00
CA LYS A 87 -6.08 -14.84 -16.31
C LYS A 87 -7.11 -13.80 -16.75
N ASN A 88 -7.63 -13.01 -15.81
CA ASN A 88 -8.71 -12.05 -16.03
C ASN A 88 -8.23 -10.59 -15.94
N ILE A 89 -6.91 -10.34 -15.79
CA ILE A 89 -6.34 -8.99 -15.81
C ILE A 89 -6.11 -8.56 -17.26
N HIS A 90 -6.84 -7.55 -17.70
CA HIS A 90 -6.63 -6.87 -18.98
C HIS A 90 -6.01 -5.49 -18.82
N GLY A 91 -6.06 -4.87 -17.64
CA GLY A 91 -5.42 -3.58 -17.34
C GLY A 91 -3.90 -3.62 -17.28
N ASP A 92 -3.27 -2.47 -17.54
CA ASP A 92 -1.82 -2.23 -17.47
C ASP A 92 -1.31 -2.11 -16.03
N PHE A 93 -2.19 -1.66 -15.13
CA PHE A 93 -1.93 -1.55 -13.69
C PHE A 93 -3.07 -2.20 -12.90
N VAL A 94 -2.71 -2.86 -11.81
CA VAL A 94 -3.61 -3.66 -10.98
C VAL A 94 -3.57 -3.13 -9.56
N CYS A 95 -4.72 -2.87 -8.94
CA CYS A 95 -4.81 -2.55 -7.52
C CYS A 95 -5.83 -3.46 -6.83
N VAL A 96 -5.60 -3.74 -5.54
CA VAL A 96 -6.59 -4.38 -4.67
C VAL A 96 -7.22 -3.30 -3.81
N LEU A 97 -8.55 -3.17 -3.86
CA LEU A 97 -9.30 -2.25 -3.00
C LEU A 97 -10.15 -3.04 -2.03
N GLU A 98 -9.80 -2.96 -0.75
CA GLU A 98 -10.56 -3.59 0.31
C GLU A 98 -11.88 -2.83 0.56
N PRO A 99 -13.00 -3.54 0.75
CA PRO A 99 -14.26 -2.89 1.10
C PRO A 99 -14.11 -2.03 2.38
N GLY A 100 -14.69 -0.84 2.34
CA GLY A 100 -14.46 0.22 3.34
C GLY A 100 -13.46 1.28 2.87
N SER A 101 -12.80 1.05 1.72
CA SER A 101 -12.08 2.09 0.98
C SER A 101 -13.05 2.93 0.14
N LYS A 102 -12.73 4.21 -0.05
CA LYS A 102 -13.47 5.14 -0.91
C LYS A 102 -12.47 5.96 -1.71
N LEU A 103 -12.53 5.89 -3.03
CA LEU A 103 -11.65 6.69 -3.89
C LEU A 103 -12.11 8.15 -3.92
N ASP A 104 -11.14 9.06 -3.94
CA ASP A 104 -11.38 10.44 -4.39
C ASP A 104 -11.82 10.41 -5.87
N ASN A 105 -12.75 11.27 -6.29
CA ASN A 105 -13.28 11.25 -7.66
C ASN A 105 -12.21 11.44 -8.75
N SER A 106 -11.05 11.99 -8.39
CA SER A 106 -9.92 12.20 -9.29
C SER A 106 -8.81 11.14 -9.17
N ALA A 107 -8.96 10.13 -8.29
CA ALA A 107 -7.89 9.18 -7.95
C ALA A 107 -7.24 8.50 -9.16
N LEU A 108 -8.03 7.90 -10.05
CA LEU A 108 -7.52 7.24 -11.25
C LEU A 108 -6.91 8.23 -12.25
N PHE A 109 -7.54 9.41 -12.41
CA PHE A 109 -7.04 10.46 -13.29
C PHE A 109 -5.69 11.00 -12.81
N LYS A 110 -5.55 11.30 -11.51
CA LYS A 110 -4.31 11.80 -10.90
C LYS A 110 -3.20 10.77 -10.94
N THR A 111 -3.53 9.49 -10.76
CA THR A 111 -2.58 8.40 -10.96
C THR A 111 -2.11 8.33 -12.41
N CYS A 112 -3.02 8.48 -13.37
CA CYS A 112 -2.70 8.52 -14.79
C CYS A 112 -1.82 9.73 -15.16
N GLU A 113 -2.16 10.92 -14.66
CA GLU A 113 -1.35 12.15 -14.82
C GLU A 113 0.07 11.94 -14.27
N PHE A 114 0.20 11.31 -13.11
CA PHE A 114 1.50 10.97 -12.53
C PHE A 114 2.30 10.01 -13.41
N LEU A 115 1.66 8.96 -13.94
CA LEU A 115 2.27 7.97 -14.82
C LEU A 115 2.79 8.57 -16.13
N ASN A 116 2.14 9.61 -16.66
CA ASN A 116 2.63 10.33 -17.84
C ASN A 116 3.98 11.01 -17.59
N LYS A 117 4.29 11.37 -16.33
CA LYS A 117 5.56 11.98 -15.92
C LYS A 117 6.58 10.96 -15.40
N ASN A 118 6.13 9.74 -15.07
CA ASN A 118 6.93 8.68 -14.44
C ASN A 118 6.65 7.33 -15.10
N ILE A 119 6.86 7.24 -16.42
CA ILE A 119 6.43 6.11 -17.25
C ILE A 119 7.09 4.78 -16.87
N ASP A 120 8.22 4.82 -16.19
CA ASP A 120 8.99 3.67 -15.72
C ASP A 120 8.52 3.11 -14.36
N SER A 121 7.51 3.72 -13.73
CA SER A 121 6.97 3.29 -12.43
C SER A 121 6.40 1.87 -12.50
N GLU A 122 6.82 0.98 -11.61
CA GLU A 122 6.31 -0.40 -11.59
C GLU A 122 5.35 -0.65 -10.42
N ILE A 123 5.49 0.10 -9.33
CA ILE A 123 4.56 0.13 -8.22
C ILE A 123 4.32 1.60 -7.85
N ILE A 124 3.07 1.98 -7.65
CA ILE A 124 2.67 3.34 -7.27
C ILE A 124 1.73 3.27 -6.08
N TYR A 125 1.94 4.11 -5.07
CA TYR A 125 1.02 4.25 -3.95
C TYR A 125 0.71 5.72 -3.69
N THR A 126 -0.43 5.97 -3.04
CA THR A 126 -0.91 7.33 -2.76
C THR A 126 -1.00 7.58 -1.27
N ASP A 127 -1.06 8.84 -0.86
CA ASP A 127 -1.51 9.19 0.48
C ASP A 127 -2.98 8.77 0.67
N ASN A 128 -3.41 8.75 1.93
CA ASN A 128 -4.78 8.46 2.28
C ASN A 128 -5.22 9.24 3.51
N ASP A 129 -6.50 9.18 3.82
CA ASP A 129 -7.04 9.64 5.09
C ASP A 129 -8.09 8.65 5.61
N ARG A 130 -8.79 9.05 6.66
CA ARG A 130 -9.94 8.31 7.20
C ARG A 130 -11.23 9.04 6.88
N SER A 131 -12.32 8.29 6.77
CA SER A 131 -13.67 8.85 6.71
C SER A 131 -14.58 8.23 7.76
N ASP A 132 -15.59 9.00 8.19
CA ASP A 132 -16.72 8.48 8.95
C ASP A 132 -17.83 7.94 8.01
N ASN A 133 -18.96 7.52 8.60
CA ASN A 133 -20.11 7.02 7.84
C ASN A 133 -20.84 8.11 7.03
N ASP A 134 -20.71 9.37 7.43
CA ASP A 134 -21.31 10.53 6.75
C ASP A 134 -20.41 11.01 5.59
N GLY A 135 -19.20 10.46 5.49
CA GLY A 135 -18.24 10.76 4.44
C GLY A 135 -17.32 11.94 4.78
N ASN A 136 -17.34 12.45 6.02
CA ASN A 136 -16.41 13.47 6.46
C ASN A 136 -15.00 12.89 6.57
N ARG A 137 -14.02 13.59 5.99
CA ARG A 137 -12.61 13.17 5.98
C ARG A 137 -11.88 13.67 7.23
N SER A 138 -11.00 12.86 7.78
CA SER A 138 -10.21 13.14 8.99
C SER A 138 -8.88 12.37 8.96
N ASN A 139 -7.94 12.73 9.83
CA ASN A 139 -6.69 12.03 10.04
C ASN A 139 -5.92 11.71 8.73
N PRO A 140 -5.49 12.74 7.97
CA PRO A 140 -4.68 12.52 6.78
C PRO A 140 -3.36 11.84 7.15
N PHE A 141 -2.97 10.87 6.35
CA PHE A 141 -1.69 10.19 6.44
C PHE A 141 -0.87 10.48 5.17
N PHE A 142 -0.04 11.52 5.28
CA PHE A 142 0.97 11.86 4.29
C PHE A 142 2.17 10.94 4.45
N LYS A 143 2.30 9.99 3.51
CA LYS A 143 3.27 8.91 3.58
C LYS A 143 4.65 9.42 3.17
N PRO A 144 5.73 8.83 3.69
CA PRO A 144 7.06 9.10 3.17
C PRO A 144 7.27 8.40 1.82
N ASP A 145 8.39 8.72 1.18
CA ASP A 145 8.93 7.92 0.09
C ASP A 145 9.25 6.48 0.52
N TRP A 146 9.44 5.62 -0.49
CA TRP A 146 9.58 4.18 -0.30
C TRP A 146 10.70 3.81 0.69
N SER A 147 10.30 3.23 1.81
CA SER A 147 11.16 2.55 2.78
C SER A 147 10.71 1.11 3.01
N PRO A 148 11.55 0.10 2.69
CA PRO A 148 11.23 -1.30 2.97
C PRO A 148 11.12 -1.56 4.48
N TYR A 149 11.95 -0.90 5.29
CA TYR A 149 11.94 -1.07 6.75
C TYR A 149 10.66 -0.55 7.37
N LEU A 150 10.17 0.61 6.92
CA LEU A 150 8.88 1.11 7.36
C LEU A 150 7.75 0.19 6.92
N PHE A 151 7.82 -0.37 5.70
CA PHE A 151 6.83 -1.30 5.19
C PHE A 151 6.74 -2.59 6.02
N PHE A 152 7.89 -3.12 6.46
CA PHE A 152 7.91 -4.28 7.35
C PHE A 152 7.29 -3.99 8.72
N SER A 153 7.32 -2.74 9.18
CA SER A 153 6.64 -2.33 10.42
C SER A 153 5.16 -2.00 10.22
N MET A 154 4.76 -1.43 9.08
CA MET A 154 3.37 -1.11 8.79
C MET A 154 3.10 -1.14 7.28
N ASN A 155 1.93 -1.63 6.88
CA ASN A 155 1.51 -1.63 5.48
C ASN A 155 1.06 -0.23 5.02
N TYR A 156 1.98 0.73 4.97
CA TYR A 156 1.66 2.11 4.60
C TYR A 156 1.38 2.28 3.09
N LEU A 157 1.67 1.28 2.25
CA LEU A 157 1.35 1.35 0.82
C LEU A 157 -0.16 1.24 0.55
N SER A 158 -0.91 0.59 1.45
CA SER A 158 -2.38 0.58 1.42
C SER A 158 -2.97 1.94 1.85
N PRO A 159 -4.23 2.27 1.50
CA PRO A 159 -5.23 1.44 0.81
C PRO A 159 -5.11 1.45 -0.72
N LEU A 160 -4.42 2.43 -1.32
CA LEU A 160 -4.37 2.59 -2.77
C LEU A 160 -2.93 2.40 -3.28
N CYS A 161 -2.68 1.20 -3.78
CA CYS A 161 -1.42 0.79 -4.38
C CYS A 161 -1.68 0.09 -5.73
N PHE A 162 -1.07 0.60 -6.79
CA PHE A 162 -1.11 0.06 -8.14
C PHE A 162 0.18 -0.67 -8.46
N ILE A 163 0.07 -1.88 -8.99
CA ILE A 163 1.18 -2.73 -9.41
C ILE A 163 1.07 -2.91 -10.93
N ARG A 164 2.14 -2.64 -11.66
CA ARG A 164 2.20 -2.86 -13.11
C ARG A 164 1.90 -4.33 -13.42
N LYS A 165 1.08 -4.58 -14.44
CA LYS A 165 0.63 -5.92 -14.86
C LYS A 165 1.78 -6.92 -14.98
N GLU A 166 2.89 -6.49 -15.57
CA GLU A 166 4.08 -7.34 -15.75
C GLU A 166 4.69 -7.82 -14.42
N ILE A 167 4.64 -7.00 -13.37
CA ILE A 167 5.06 -7.38 -12.02
C ILE A 167 4.00 -8.27 -11.39
N PHE A 168 2.72 -7.92 -11.53
CA PHE A 168 1.61 -8.70 -10.98
C PHE A 168 1.56 -10.13 -11.54
N ASN A 169 1.84 -10.30 -12.83
CA ASN A 169 1.86 -11.61 -13.48
C ASN A 169 3.04 -12.51 -13.06
N LYS A 170 4.06 -11.94 -12.41
CA LYS A 170 5.19 -12.70 -11.84
C LYS A 170 4.91 -13.18 -10.41
N LEU A 171 3.80 -12.75 -9.80
CA LEU A 171 3.42 -13.16 -8.45
C LEU A 171 2.96 -14.62 -8.43
N SER A 172 3.39 -15.38 -7.41
CA SER A 172 2.79 -16.68 -7.11
C SER A 172 1.58 -16.50 -6.20
N LEU A 173 0.38 -16.78 -6.75
CA LEU A 173 -0.90 -16.60 -6.07
C LEU A 173 -1.39 -17.85 -5.31
N ASN A 174 -0.78 -19.03 -5.54
CA ASN A 174 -1.26 -20.33 -5.05
C ASN A 174 -1.34 -20.45 -3.51
N GLU A 175 -0.61 -19.61 -2.79
CA GLU A 175 -0.48 -19.64 -1.33
C GLU A 175 -1.02 -18.39 -0.66
N ILE A 176 -1.65 -17.48 -1.43
CA ILE A 176 -2.09 -16.21 -0.86
C ILE A 176 -3.31 -16.41 0.01
N SER A 177 -3.25 -15.88 1.22
CA SER A 177 -4.38 -15.87 2.13
C SER A 177 -5.48 -14.93 1.64
N SER A 178 -6.72 -15.41 1.61
CA SER A 178 -7.87 -14.57 1.25
C SER A 178 -8.13 -13.47 2.27
N SER A 179 -7.75 -13.66 3.54
CA SER A 179 -7.95 -12.67 4.61
C SER A 179 -6.97 -11.50 4.53
N ALA A 180 -5.75 -11.73 4.04
CA ALA A 180 -4.69 -10.72 3.93
C ALA A 180 -4.23 -10.48 2.48
N LEU A 181 -5.13 -10.74 1.52
CA LEU A 181 -4.88 -10.70 0.07
C LEU A 181 -4.11 -9.44 -0.36
N HIS A 182 -4.58 -8.27 0.09
CA HIS A 182 -3.99 -6.98 -0.28
C HIS A 182 -2.55 -6.85 0.24
N TYR A 183 -2.33 -7.13 1.52
CA TYR A 183 -1.00 -7.07 2.14
C TYR A 183 -0.02 -8.02 1.49
N GLU A 184 -0.44 -9.26 1.25
CA GLU A 184 0.43 -10.29 0.69
C GLU A 184 0.80 -10.01 -0.78
N ILE A 185 -0.15 -9.51 -1.58
CA ILE A 185 0.11 -9.07 -2.96
C ILE A 185 1.18 -7.97 -2.98
N ILE A 186 1.05 -6.95 -2.14
CA ILE A 186 2.03 -5.86 -2.06
C ILE A 186 3.39 -6.40 -1.62
N LEU A 187 3.43 -7.20 -0.54
CA LEU A 187 4.68 -7.78 -0.03
C LEU A 187 5.40 -8.62 -1.09
N LYS A 188 4.68 -9.42 -1.88
CA LYS A 188 5.26 -10.19 -2.99
C LYS A 188 5.69 -9.29 -4.15
N ALA A 189 4.97 -8.21 -4.46
CA ALA A 189 5.34 -7.29 -5.54
C ALA A 189 6.63 -6.52 -5.26
N ILE A 190 6.84 -6.05 -4.01
CA ILE A 190 8.07 -5.36 -3.63
C ILE A 190 9.31 -6.27 -3.61
N GLU A 191 9.13 -7.60 -3.66
CA GLU A 191 10.25 -8.53 -3.86
C GLU A 191 10.78 -8.53 -5.29
N ILE A 192 9.91 -8.19 -6.24
CA ILE A 192 10.18 -8.29 -7.68
C ILE A 192 10.64 -6.94 -8.22
N SER A 193 10.03 -5.85 -7.76
CA SER A 193 10.31 -4.50 -8.23
C SER A 193 10.92 -3.61 -7.15
N LYS A 194 11.85 -2.76 -7.58
CA LYS A 194 12.39 -1.64 -6.79
C LYS A 194 11.96 -0.26 -7.33
N LYS A 195 11.22 -0.21 -8.45
CA LYS A 195 10.74 1.05 -9.05
C LYS A 195 9.40 1.45 -8.45
N ILE A 196 9.46 1.78 -7.17
CA ILE A 196 8.30 2.14 -6.34
C ILE A 196 8.24 3.66 -6.21
N LYS A 197 7.10 4.25 -6.52
CA LYS A 197 6.91 5.70 -6.55
C LYS A 197 5.71 6.14 -5.72
N HIS A 198 5.83 7.31 -5.10
CA HIS A 198 4.80 7.91 -4.26
C HIS A 198 4.05 9.01 -5.01
N VAL A 199 2.72 8.98 -4.93
CA VAL A 199 1.85 10.09 -5.31
C VAL A 199 1.40 10.78 -4.02
N SER A 200 1.97 11.96 -3.73
CA SER A 200 1.72 12.72 -2.50
C SER A 200 0.37 13.45 -2.52
N LEU A 201 -0.71 12.71 -2.76
CA LEU A 201 -2.10 13.16 -2.77
C LEU A 201 -2.98 12.15 -2.02
N PRO A 202 -3.88 12.61 -1.13
CA PRO A 202 -4.79 11.72 -0.40
C PRO A 202 -5.95 11.29 -1.30
N LEU A 203 -5.69 10.30 -2.17
CA LEU A 203 -6.60 9.84 -3.23
C LEU A 203 -7.53 8.71 -2.80
N CYS A 204 -7.43 8.25 -1.55
CA CYS A 204 -8.31 7.25 -0.99
C CYS A 204 -8.58 7.53 0.49
N SER A 205 -9.82 7.34 0.91
CA SER A 205 -10.25 7.37 2.31
C SER A 205 -10.54 5.95 2.78
N VAL A 206 -10.23 5.65 4.05
CA VAL A 206 -10.58 4.38 4.69
C VAL A 206 -11.59 4.64 5.81
N LEU A 207 -12.67 3.87 5.85
CA LEU A 207 -13.67 4.00 6.91
C LEU A 207 -13.02 3.78 8.28
N GLN A 208 -13.27 4.67 9.24
CA GLN A 208 -12.58 4.67 10.55
C GLN A 208 -12.68 3.33 11.31
N LYS A 209 -13.79 2.60 11.13
CA LYS A 209 -14.04 1.27 11.72
C LYS A 209 -13.74 0.11 10.77
N SER A 210 -12.92 0.30 9.72
CA SER A 210 -12.65 -0.75 8.74
C SER A 210 -12.03 -1.97 9.42
N PHE A 211 -12.71 -3.11 9.26
CA PHE A 211 -12.35 -4.40 9.82
C PHE A 211 -11.19 -4.99 9.03
N SER A 212 -10.04 -5.17 9.67
CA SER A 212 -9.21 -6.33 9.35
C SER A 212 -8.55 -6.81 10.64
N ASN A 213 -9.20 -7.72 11.37
CA ASN A 213 -8.60 -8.47 12.48
C ASN A 213 -7.63 -9.55 11.96
N ASN A 214 -6.84 -9.21 10.94
CA ASN A 214 -5.95 -10.13 10.23
C ASN A 214 -4.49 -9.92 10.66
N PHE A 215 -4.28 -9.29 11.82
CA PHE A 215 -2.97 -8.97 12.36
C PHE A 215 -2.08 -10.22 12.48
N LEU A 216 -2.62 -11.31 13.03
CA LEU A 216 -1.89 -12.58 13.18
C LEU A 216 -1.50 -13.18 11.83
N GLU A 217 -2.39 -13.10 10.85
CA GLU A 217 -2.14 -13.57 9.49
C GLU A 217 -1.05 -12.74 8.79
N LYS A 218 -1.16 -11.41 8.83
CA LYS A 218 -0.14 -10.48 8.31
C LYS A 218 1.23 -10.73 8.97
N LYS A 219 1.26 -10.98 10.29
CA LYS A 219 2.48 -11.35 11.04
C LYS A 219 3.09 -12.66 10.53
N ASN A 220 2.27 -13.68 10.29
CA ASN A 220 2.74 -14.97 9.77
C ASN A 220 3.29 -14.84 8.35
N ILE A 221 2.61 -14.07 7.50
CA ILE A 221 3.04 -13.76 6.13
C ILE A 221 4.42 -13.08 6.15
N LEU A 222 4.60 -12.05 6.98
CA LEU A 222 5.89 -11.34 7.09
C LEU A 222 7.00 -12.22 7.69
N SER A 223 6.68 -13.05 8.68
CA SER A 223 7.63 -14.01 9.27
C SER A 223 8.10 -15.02 8.21
N SER A 224 7.18 -15.50 7.38
CA SER A 224 7.47 -16.43 6.28
C SER A 224 8.32 -15.78 5.19
N TYR A 225 8.07 -14.50 4.91
CA TYR A 225 8.91 -13.68 4.04
C TYR A 225 10.36 -13.63 4.55
N PHE A 226 10.59 -13.29 5.82
CA PHE A 226 11.95 -13.20 6.36
C PHE A 226 12.67 -14.55 6.32
N LYS A 227 11.98 -15.64 6.65
CA LYS A 227 12.52 -17.00 6.54
C LYS A 227 12.93 -17.33 5.10
N ARG A 228 12.07 -17.05 4.12
CA ARG A 228 12.33 -17.30 2.68
C ARG A 228 13.49 -16.47 2.14
N LYS A 229 13.61 -15.21 2.57
CA LYS A 229 14.71 -14.31 2.18
C LYS A 229 16.00 -14.53 2.98
N LYS A 230 16.00 -15.47 3.93
CA LYS A 230 17.12 -15.72 4.86
C LYS A 230 17.54 -14.45 5.63
N ILE A 231 16.56 -13.61 5.96
CA ILE A 231 16.76 -12.43 6.80
C ILE A 231 16.56 -12.87 8.24
N ASN A 232 17.60 -12.75 9.07
CA ASN A 232 17.51 -13.07 10.49
C ASN A 232 16.76 -11.95 11.24
N ALA A 233 15.44 -12.04 11.26
CA ALA A 233 14.57 -11.08 11.94
C ALA A 233 13.39 -11.77 12.61
N THR A 234 12.96 -11.23 13.74
CA THR A 234 11.73 -11.65 14.43
C THR A 234 10.65 -10.59 14.33
N VAL A 235 9.43 -11.02 14.05
CA VAL A 235 8.25 -10.15 13.97
C VAL A 235 7.58 -10.11 15.35
N GLY A 236 7.86 -9.06 16.11
CA GLY A 236 7.15 -8.74 17.34
C GLY A 236 5.77 -8.16 17.08
N SER A 237 4.93 -8.10 18.12
CA SER A 237 3.59 -7.53 18.04
C SER A 237 3.45 -6.35 18.97
N ASN A 238 2.93 -5.23 18.45
CA ASN A 238 2.26 -4.22 19.26
C ASN A 238 0.79 -4.19 18.82
N THR A 239 -0.11 -4.69 19.68
CA THR A 239 -1.48 -5.04 19.30
C THR A 239 -2.38 -3.83 19.04
N GLU A 240 -1.98 -2.63 19.46
CA GLU A 240 -2.89 -1.48 19.46
C GLU A 240 -3.05 -0.79 18.09
N HIS A 241 -2.15 -1.00 17.12
CA HIS A 241 -2.10 -0.17 15.91
C HIS A 241 -1.80 -0.89 14.58
N ASP A 242 -1.91 -2.21 14.49
CA ASP A 242 -1.51 -2.96 13.28
C ASP A 242 -0.02 -2.70 12.89
N ILE A 243 0.82 -2.39 13.89
CA ILE A 243 2.25 -2.12 13.76
C ILE A 243 3.05 -3.33 14.24
N PHE A 244 4.00 -3.77 13.42
CA PHE A 244 4.98 -4.78 13.77
C PHE A 244 6.27 -4.14 14.30
N ASN A 245 6.76 -4.69 15.42
CA ASN A 245 8.10 -4.40 15.91
C ASN A 245 9.07 -5.43 15.32
N ILE A 246 9.88 -5.02 14.34
CA ILE A 246 10.81 -5.92 13.67
C ILE A 246 12.17 -5.85 14.36
N LYS A 247 12.58 -6.97 14.95
CA LYS A 247 13.90 -7.09 15.56
C LYS A 247 14.82 -7.86 14.62
N PHE A 248 15.74 -7.16 13.98
CA PHE A 248 16.83 -7.76 13.20
C PHE A 248 17.91 -8.28 14.14
N ASN A 249 18.29 -9.55 13.99
CA ASN A 249 19.36 -10.17 14.76
C ASN A 249 20.62 -10.24 13.88
N PHE A 250 21.71 -9.65 14.36
CA PHE A 250 22.99 -9.63 13.67
C PHE A 250 23.95 -10.62 14.34
N GLU A 251 24.54 -11.53 13.56
CA GLU A 251 25.39 -12.60 14.10
C GLU A 251 26.81 -12.13 14.45
N ASN A 252 27.33 -11.11 13.76
CA ASN A 252 28.76 -10.79 13.76
C ASN A 252 29.12 -9.50 14.51
N ASN A 253 28.21 -8.94 15.33
CA ASN A 253 28.40 -7.62 15.95
C ASN A 253 28.98 -6.61 14.93
N PRO A 254 28.28 -6.27 13.83
CA PRO A 254 28.81 -5.38 12.79
C PRO A 254 29.28 -4.02 13.35
N LEU A 255 30.27 -3.40 12.72
CA LEU A 255 30.67 -2.04 13.09
C LEU A 255 29.48 -1.08 12.86
N VAL A 256 29.12 -0.32 13.89
CA VAL A 256 28.12 0.75 13.80
C VAL A 256 28.83 2.10 13.75
N SER A 257 28.61 2.86 12.68
CA SER A 257 29.15 4.22 12.56
C SER A 257 28.14 5.25 13.06
N ILE A 258 28.49 6.01 14.09
CA ILE A 258 27.68 7.11 14.62
C ILE A 258 28.23 8.41 14.05
N ILE A 259 27.47 9.01 13.13
CA ILE A 259 27.86 10.27 12.47
C ILE A 259 27.26 11.45 13.24
N ILE A 260 28.11 12.37 13.70
CA ILE A 260 27.70 13.56 14.46
C ILE A 260 28.13 14.82 13.72
N PRO A 261 27.22 15.50 13.00
CA PRO A 261 27.50 16.82 12.47
C PRO A 261 27.57 17.84 13.62
N SER A 262 28.61 18.68 13.65
CA SER A 262 28.81 19.68 14.69
C SER A 262 29.38 20.99 14.14
N LYS A 263 29.00 22.12 14.74
CA LYS A 263 29.57 23.46 14.48
C LYS A 263 29.64 24.22 15.80
N ASN A 264 30.80 24.75 16.19
CA ASN A 264 31.00 25.65 17.34
C ASN A 264 30.35 25.19 18.66
N ASN A 265 30.42 23.88 18.97
CA ASN A 265 29.68 23.31 20.11
C ASN A 265 30.48 22.25 20.89
N LYS A 266 31.78 22.49 21.09
CA LYS A 266 32.72 21.55 21.75
C LYS A 266 32.19 20.97 23.08
N LYS A 267 31.57 21.79 23.93
CA LYS A 267 31.05 21.34 25.23
C LYS A 267 29.89 20.33 25.08
N ILE A 268 28.99 20.57 24.13
CA ILE A 268 27.85 19.67 23.86
C ILE A 268 28.35 18.39 23.18
N LEU A 269 29.26 18.52 22.22
CA LEU A 269 29.87 17.39 21.52
C LEU A 269 30.58 16.45 22.49
N LYS A 270 31.41 16.98 23.40
CA LYS A 270 32.07 16.19 24.44
C LYS A 270 31.06 15.41 25.29
N ARG A 271 30.01 16.07 25.78
CA ARG A 271 28.96 15.42 26.57
C ARG A 271 28.21 14.34 25.78
N CYS A 272 27.95 14.58 24.49
CA CYS A 272 27.31 13.61 23.61
C CYS A 272 28.16 12.34 23.44
N ILE A 273 29.45 12.50 23.14
CA ILE A 273 30.41 11.40 22.98
C ILE A 273 30.53 10.59 24.28
N GLU A 274 30.75 11.28 25.42
CA GLU A 274 30.87 10.63 26.73
C GLU A 274 29.60 9.85 27.09
N SER A 275 28.42 10.41 26.79
CA SER A 275 27.13 9.73 27.01
C SER A 275 27.01 8.45 26.17
N ILE A 276 27.34 8.52 24.88
CA ILE A 276 27.32 7.36 23.97
C ILE A 276 28.26 6.28 24.48
N GLN A 277 29.49 6.63 24.84
CA GLN A 277 30.48 5.66 25.35
C GLN A 277 30.05 5.02 26.68
N LYS A 278 29.43 5.80 27.57
CA LYS A 278 29.02 5.35 28.89
C LYS A 278 27.74 4.50 28.89
N HIS A 279 26.74 4.88 28.09
CA HIS A 279 25.40 4.30 28.17
C HIS A 279 25.07 3.28 27.08
N THR A 280 25.85 3.20 26.00
CA THR A 280 25.64 2.22 24.92
C THR A 280 26.16 0.85 25.34
N SER A 281 25.27 -0.16 25.35
CA SER A 281 25.62 -1.56 25.61
C SER A 281 26.36 -2.21 24.45
N TYR A 282 26.06 -1.80 23.22
CA TYR A 282 26.75 -2.23 22.01
C TYR A 282 28.17 -1.65 21.95
N LYS A 283 29.19 -2.49 21.70
CA LYS A 283 30.61 -2.07 21.83
C LYS A 283 31.36 -1.91 20.51
N ASN A 284 30.89 -2.52 19.42
CA ASN A 284 31.56 -2.40 18.12
C ASN A 284 31.03 -1.18 17.35
N PHE A 285 31.37 0.03 17.80
CA PHE A 285 30.97 1.25 17.12
C PHE A 285 32.13 2.24 16.99
N GLU A 286 32.03 3.10 15.99
CA GLU A 286 32.89 4.28 15.82
C GLU A 286 32.05 5.55 15.89
N ILE A 287 32.70 6.66 16.23
CA ILE A 287 32.08 7.98 16.20
C ILE A 287 32.83 8.82 15.16
N ILE A 288 32.11 9.24 14.13
CA ILE A 288 32.62 10.08 13.06
C ILE A 288 32.06 11.49 13.27
N ILE A 289 32.94 12.43 13.59
CA ILE A 289 32.57 13.83 13.78
C ILE A 289 32.71 14.53 12.43
N VAL A 290 31.62 15.14 11.96
CA VAL A 290 31.63 15.97 10.76
C VAL A 290 31.62 17.42 11.21
N ASP A 291 32.79 18.07 11.13
CA ASP A 291 32.90 19.50 11.42
C ASP A 291 32.29 20.33 10.28
N ASN A 292 31.36 21.19 10.62
CA ASN A 292 30.64 22.06 9.68
C ASN A 292 31.17 23.49 9.77
N ASP A 293 32.46 23.65 9.47
CA ASP A 293 33.24 24.89 9.55
C ASP A 293 33.17 25.54 10.94
N SER A 294 33.71 24.87 11.95
CA SER A 294 33.87 25.49 13.27
C SER A 294 34.96 26.56 13.25
N THR A 295 34.78 27.60 14.06
CA THR A 295 35.68 28.73 14.24
C THR A 295 36.32 28.75 15.63
N GLU A 296 36.04 27.74 16.46
CA GLU A 296 36.44 27.57 17.87
C GLU A 296 37.07 26.20 18.15
#